data_AF-A0A1Z9UMR4-F1
#
_entry.id   AF-A0A1Z9UMR4-F1
#
_cell.length_a   1.000
_cell.length_b   1.000
_cell.length_c   1.000
_cell.angle_alpha   90.00
_cell.angle_beta   90.00
_cell.angle_gamma   90.00
#
_symmetry.space_group_name_H-M   'P 1'
#
loop_
_entity.id
_entity.type
_entity.pdbx_description
1 polymer ?
#
loop_
_entity_poly.entity_id
_entity_poly.type
_entity_poly.pdbx_seq_one_letter_code
_entity_poly.pdbx_strand_id
1 'polypeptide(L)'
;MASIFDKILDERPEGSQTPFEWFQERIKNITTSANVVLSQGRRTATLNLYRFNMFFYDPITKDKLEYFDMFPLVFPLRRVSGGFLGLNAHYLPMDLREDFYTIFQNYRTSDDIDENTLYRTTWARVKRFKLIRPLIKKYLFSQVKSQFLKINADEVPVALLLPIERFKKTGKDFSRTARRQRQIVREVHINTRKKIRQGKS
;
A
#
# COMPACT_ATOMS: atom_id res chain seq x y z
N MET A 1 19.47 -9.31 -10.07
CA MET A 1 18.69 -8.37 -10.91
C MET A 1 18.25 -7.22 -10.03
N ALA A 2 18.45 -5.97 -10.46
CA ALA A 2 17.91 -4.80 -9.77
C ALA A 2 16.38 -4.86 -9.73
N SER A 3 15.78 -4.50 -8.60
CA SER A 3 14.32 -4.48 -8.46
C SER A 3 13.71 -3.34 -9.29
N ILE A 4 12.40 -3.39 -9.52
CA ILE A 4 11.71 -2.27 -10.18
C ILE A 4 11.85 -0.96 -9.37
N PHE A 5 11.99 -1.06 -8.05
CA PHE A 5 12.22 0.10 -7.20
C PHE A 5 13.59 0.69 -7.50
N ASP A 6 14.65 -0.10 -7.38
CA ASP A 6 16.03 0.34 -7.63
C ASP A 6 16.15 1.00 -9.00
N LYS A 7 15.60 0.38 -10.06
CA LYS A 7 15.59 0.95 -11.43
C LYS A 7 14.99 2.35 -11.50
N ILE A 8 13.87 2.60 -10.81
CA ILE A 8 13.22 3.92 -10.81
C ILE A 8 13.98 4.89 -9.91
N LEU A 9 14.57 4.42 -8.80
CA LEU A 9 15.31 5.26 -7.87
C LEU A 9 16.64 5.72 -8.47
N ASP A 10 17.29 4.87 -9.27
CA ASP A 10 18.54 5.16 -9.98
C ASP A 10 18.36 6.25 -11.05
N GLU A 11 17.14 6.45 -11.57
CA GLU A 11 16.82 7.50 -12.55
C GLU A 11 16.57 8.88 -11.91
N ARG A 12 16.58 8.97 -10.57
CA ARG A 12 16.24 10.22 -9.89
C ARG A 12 17.23 11.33 -10.23
N PRO A 13 16.74 12.57 -10.42
CA PRO A 13 17.63 13.71 -10.51
C PRO A 13 18.41 13.87 -9.19
N GLU A 14 19.71 14.13 -9.30
CA GLU A 14 20.55 14.47 -8.15
C GLU A 14 20.09 15.82 -7.55
N GLY A 15 20.00 15.90 -6.21
CA GLY A 15 19.61 17.11 -5.50
C GLY A 15 18.41 16.92 -4.56
N SER A 16 17.62 17.98 -4.36
CA SER A 16 16.51 18.04 -3.39
C SER A 16 15.48 16.90 -3.54
N GLN A 17 14.68 16.69 -2.48
CA GLN A 17 13.60 15.68 -2.45
C GLN A 17 12.80 15.63 -3.77
N THR A 18 12.78 14.47 -4.42
CA THR A 18 12.08 14.26 -5.68
C THR A 18 10.56 14.48 -5.49
N PRO A 19 9.92 15.39 -6.25
CA PRO A 19 8.48 15.61 -6.17
C PRO A 19 7.66 14.35 -6.49
N PHE A 20 6.47 14.23 -5.92
CA PHE A 20 5.60 13.07 -6.16
C PHE A 20 5.19 12.94 -7.63
N GLU A 21 4.95 14.07 -8.30
CA GLU A 21 4.61 14.18 -9.72
C GLU A 21 5.67 13.51 -10.63
N TRP A 22 6.95 13.65 -10.30
CA TRP A 22 8.02 13.00 -11.06
C TRP A 22 7.85 11.47 -11.08
N PHE A 23 7.47 10.86 -9.94
CA PHE A 23 7.20 9.42 -9.90
C PHE A 23 5.97 9.04 -10.72
N GLN A 24 4.94 9.91 -10.77
CA GLN A 24 3.74 9.66 -11.58
C GLN A 24 4.09 9.58 -13.07
N GLU A 25 4.95 10.48 -13.55
CA GLU A 25 5.40 10.49 -14.94
C GLU A 25 6.20 9.24 -15.28
N ARG A 26 7.13 8.85 -14.40
CA ARG A 26 7.99 7.66 -14.61
C ARG A 26 7.19 6.37 -14.62
N ILE A 27 6.18 6.24 -13.76
CA ILE A 27 5.42 4.99 -13.59
C ILE A 27 4.30 4.85 -14.62
N LYS A 28 3.91 5.93 -15.32
CA LYS A 28 2.77 5.96 -16.25
C LYS A 28 2.74 4.80 -17.25
N ASN A 29 3.90 4.39 -17.76
CA ASN A 29 4.06 3.34 -18.78
C ASN A 29 4.66 2.04 -18.22
N ILE A 30 4.92 1.96 -16.92
CA ILE A 30 5.51 0.77 -16.30
C ILE A 30 4.44 -0.30 -16.16
N THR A 31 4.70 -1.44 -16.79
CA THR A 31 3.89 -2.66 -16.64
C THR A 31 4.67 -3.67 -15.81
N THR A 32 4.14 -4.04 -14.65
CA THR A 32 4.71 -5.08 -13.79
C THR A 32 3.60 -5.86 -13.09
N SER A 33 3.97 -6.88 -12.32
CA SER A 33 3.03 -7.70 -11.57
C SER A 33 3.46 -7.88 -10.12
N ALA A 34 2.48 -8.12 -9.23
CA ALA A 34 2.73 -8.44 -7.84
C ALA A 34 3.79 -9.55 -7.63
N ASN A 35 3.77 -10.60 -8.47
CA ASN A 35 4.73 -11.69 -8.39
C ASN A 35 6.16 -11.22 -8.69
N VAL A 36 6.33 -10.38 -9.72
CA VAL A 36 7.63 -9.83 -10.13
C VAL A 36 8.16 -8.87 -9.07
N VAL A 37 7.30 -7.98 -8.55
CA VAL A 37 7.68 -7.04 -7.49
C VAL A 37 8.09 -7.77 -6.22
N LEU A 38 7.35 -8.80 -5.82
CA LEU A 38 7.69 -9.62 -4.66
C LEU A 38 9.00 -10.40 -4.86
N SER A 39 9.22 -10.98 -6.04
CA SER A 39 10.40 -11.83 -6.29
C SER A 39 11.70 -11.03 -6.36
N GLN A 40 11.65 -9.80 -6.87
CA GLN A 40 12.82 -8.94 -7.04
C GLN A 40 13.13 -8.06 -5.82
N GLY A 41 12.17 -7.87 -4.92
CA GLY A 41 12.31 -6.94 -3.79
C GLY A 41 12.88 -7.55 -2.51
N ARG A 42 13.06 -6.68 -1.50
CA ARG A 42 13.63 -7.02 -0.18
C ARG A 42 12.61 -7.78 0.68
N ARG A 43 12.65 -9.11 0.65
CA ARG A 43 11.74 -9.99 1.41
C ARG A 43 12.23 -10.26 2.83
N THR A 44 11.28 -10.30 3.75
CA THR A 44 11.51 -10.54 5.18
C THR A 44 10.49 -11.55 5.71
N ALA A 45 10.90 -12.41 6.64
CA ALA A 45 10.00 -13.40 7.23
C ALA A 45 8.97 -12.78 8.18
N THR A 46 9.31 -11.64 8.78
CA THR A 46 8.50 -10.96 9.79
C THR A 46 7.98 -9.61 9.31
N LEU A 47 6.85 -9.18 9.87
CA LEU A 47 6.29 -7.85 9.65
C LEU A 47 7.28 -6.73 10.04
N ASN A 48 7.55 -5.80 9.12
CA ASN A 48 8.40 -4.63 9.37
C ASN A 48 7.56 -3.48 9.93
N LEU A 49 7.77 -3.13 11.21
CA LEU A 49 7.11 -1.97 11.81
C LEU A 49 7.73 -0.65 11.30
N TYR A 50 6.94 0.43 11.34
CA TYR A 50 7.35 1.77 10.87
C TYR A 50 7.70 1.87 9.39
N ARG A 51 7.44 0.81 8.62
CA ARG A 51 7.64 0.73 7.16
C ARG A 51 6.39 0.17 6.50
N PHE A 52 6.26 0.41 5.20
CA PHE A 52 5.23 -0.24 4.41
C PHE A 52 5.65 -1.68 4.08
N ASN A 53 4.68 -2.57 3.98
CA ASN A 53 4.88 -3.98 3.69
C ASN A 53 3.91 -4.40 2.59
N MET A 54 4.40 -5.15 1.60
CA MET A 54 3.54 -5.87 0.65
C MET A 54 3.66 -7.36 0.86
N PHE A 55 2.58 -8.11 0.67
CA PHE A 55 2.56 -9.55 0.88
C PHE A 55 1.35 -10.16 0.19
N PHE A 56 1.40 -11.43 -0.18
CA PHE A 56 0.20 -12.15 -0.61
C PHE A 56 -0.69 -12.48 0.59
N TYR A 57 -2.00 -12.26 0.45
CA TYR A 57 -2.97 -12.45 1.52
C TYR A 57 -4.23 -13.17 1.01
N ASP A 58 -4.76 -14.10 1.82
CA ASP A 58 -6.03 -14.79 1.55
C ASP A 58 -6.99 -14.60 2.74
N PRO A 59 -7.94 -13.64 2.68
CA PRO A 59 -8.80 -13.35 3.82
C PRO A 59 -9.71 -14.55 4.18
N ILE A 60 -9.76 -14.93 5.46
CA ILE A 60 -10.66 -15.98 5.94
C ILE A 60 -12.15 -15.63 5.74
N THR A 61 -12.50 -14.34 5.77
CA THR A 61 -13.87 -13.84 5.58
C THR A 61 -14.15 -13.38 4.16
N LYS A 62 -13.37 -13.82 3.15
CA LYS A 62 -13.51 -13.38 1.75
C LYS A 62 -14.92 -13.51 1.18
N ASP A 63 -15.70 -14.48 1.63
CA ASP A 63 -17.09 -14.70 1.20
C ASP A 63 -18.05 -13.61 1.70
N LYS A 64 -17.67 -12.88 2.75
CA LYS A 64 -18.43 -11.76 3.34
C LYS A 64 -17.89 -10.40 2.90
N LEU A 65 -16.72 -10.36 2.24
CA LEU A 65 -16.03 -9.14 1.85
C LEU A 65 -16.35 -8.78 0.40
N GLU A 66 -17.16 -7.74 0.21
CA GLU A 66 -17.48 -7.24 -1.13
C GLU A 66 -16.23 -6.93 -1.97
N TYR A 67 -15.18 -6.37 -1.36
CA TYR A 67 -13.88 -6.21 -1.98
C TYR A 67 -12.76 -6.50 -0.99
N PHE A 68 -11.75 -7.23 -1.45
CA PHE A 68 -10.53 -7.50 -0.70
C PHE A 68 -9.31 -7.48 -1.60
N ASP A 69 -8.18 -7.06 -1.06
CA ASP A 69 -6.90 -7.04 -1.78
C ASP A 69 -6.08 -8.28 -1.43
N MET A 70 -5.67 -9.03 -2.43
CA MET A 70 -4.81 -10.21 -2.27
C MET A 70 -3.32 -9.86 -2.25
N PHE A 71 -2.93 -8.63 -2.58
CA PHE A 71 -1.55 -8.16 -2.51
C PHE A 71 -1.48 -6.75 -1.91
N PRO A 72 -1.86 -6.58 -0.63
CA PRO A 72 -1.99 -5.27 0.00
C PRO A 72 -0.65 -4.55 0.24
N LEU A 73 -0.66 -3.23 0.07
CA LEU A 73 0.41 -2.32 0.52
C LEU A 73 0.04 -1.73 1.88
N VAL A 74 0.60 -2.29 2.95
CA VAL A 74 0.16 -2.03 4.33
C VAL A 74 1.22 -1.33 5.17
N PHE A 75 0.84 -0.22 5.81
CA PHE A 75 1.57 0.33 6.94
C PHE A 75 1.03 -0.23 8.27
N PRO A 76 1.80 -1.02 9.02
CA PRO A 76 1.33 -1.58 10.29
C PRO A 76 1.23 -0.53 11.38
N LEU A 77 0.09 -0.48 12.08
CA LEU A 77 -0.16 0.46 13.18
C LEU A 77 0.10 -0.17 14.55
N ARG A 78 -0.33 -1.42 14.74
CA ARG A 78 -0.08 -2.20 15.96
C ARG A 78 -0.33 -3.68 15.73
N ARG A 79 0.38 -4.52 16.49
CA ARG A 79 0.06 -5.95 16.60
C ARG A 79 -1.24 -6.14 17.40
N VAL A 80 -1.97 -7.20 17.07
CA VAL A 80 -3.15 -7.68 17.80
C VAL A 80 -3.06 -9.20 17.88
N SER A 81 -3.92 -9.84 18.68
CA SER A 81 -3.91 -11.31 18.77
C SER A 81 -4.05 -11.95 17.38
N GLY A 82 -3.09 -12.84 17.05
CA GLY A 82 -3.00 -13.57 15.78
C GLY A 82 -2.64 -12.74 14.54
N GLY A 83 -2.33 -11.44 14.68
CA GLY A 83 -2.22 -10.55 13.52
C GLY A 83 -1.80 -9.12 13.82
N PHE A 84 -2.25 -8.20 12.97
CA PHE A 84 -2.00 -6.77 13.12
C PHE A 84 -3.11 -5.92 12.51
N LEU A 85 -3.24 -4.69 13.00
CA LEU A 85 -3.99 -3.63 12.33
C LEU A 85 -3.03 -2.80 11.48
N GLY A 86 -3.44 -2.47 10.27
CA GLY A 86 -2.64 -1.66 9.37
C GLY A 86 -3.48 -0.84 8.41
N LEU A 87 -2.85 0.15 7.78
CA LEU A 87 -3.44 1.00 6.75
C LEU A 87 -3.07 0.44 5.39
N ASN A 88 -4.06 -0.03 4.61
CA ASN A 88 -3.82 -0.48 3.25
C ASN A 88 -3.99 0.68 2.26
N ALA A 89 -2.88 1.14 1.69
CA ALA A 89 -2.87 2.25 0.75
C ALA A 89 -3.54 1.93 -0.59
N HIS A 90 -3.68 0.65 -0.98
CA HIS A 90 -4.38 0.29 -2.22
C HIS A 90 -5.88 0.59 -2.19
N TYR A 91 -6.48 0.72 -1.01
CA TYR A 91 -7.88 1.15 -0.86
C TYR A 91 -8.07 2.66 -1.13
N LEU A 92 -6.98 3.33 -1.47
CA LEU A 92 -6.96 4.73 -1.82
C LEU A 92 -6.90 4.92 -3.35
N PRO A 93 -7.81 5.73 -3.92
CA PRO A 93 -7.73 6.20 -5.30
C PRO A 93 -6.39 6.85 -5.58
N MET A 94 -5.87 6.63 -6.80
CA MET A 94 -4.54 7.09 -7.21
C MET A 94 -4.34 8.60 -7.00
N ASP A 95 -5.39 9.38 -7.30
CA ASP A 95 -5.46 10.84 -7.16
C ASP A 95 -5.30 11.33 -5.73
N LEU A 96 -5.49 10.48 -4.72
CA LEU A 96 -5.33 10.83 -3.31
C LEU A 96 -4.04 10.26 -2.69
N ARG A 97 -3.24 9.50 -3.46
CA ARG A 97 -2.03 8.85 -2.93
C ARG A 97 -0.92 9.85 -2.59
N GLU A 98 -0.87 10.99 -3.28
CA GLU A 98 0.03 12.10 -2.93
C GLU A 98 -0.33 12.72 -1.57
N ASP A 99 -1.59 13.08 -1.35
CA ASP A 99 -2.06 13.59 -0.05
C ASP A 99 -1.76 12.60 1.09
N PHE A 100 -1.98 11.31 0.84
CA PHE A 100 -1.64 10.25 1.79
C PHE A 100 -0.14 10.20 2.07
N TYR A 101 0.69 10.28 1.04
CA TYR A 101 2.14 10.34 1.19
C TYR A 101 2.58 11.56 2.01
N THR A 102 2.07 12.75 1.68
CA THR A 102 2.33 14.01 2.41
C THR A 102 1.95 13.90 3.89
N ILE A 103 0.86 13.22 4.24
CA ILE A 103 0.53 12.96 5.65
C ILE A 103 1.61 12.12 6.32
N PHE A 104 2.12 11.08 5.67
CA PHE A 104 3.17 10.21 6.20
C PHE A 104 4.51 10.91 6.37
N GLN A 105 4.85 11.82 5.46
CA GLN A 105 6.08 12.63 5.52
C GLN A 105 6.21 13.43 6.82
N ASN A 106 5.10 13.84 7.43
CA ASN A 106 5.10 14.52 8.75
C ASN A 106 5.55 13.63 9.93
N TYR A 107 5.77 12.34 9.69
CA TYR A 107 6.18 11.37 10.71
C TYR A 107 7.49 10.67 10.37
N ARG A 108 8.23 11.15 9.38
CA ARG A 108 9.55 10.62 9.02
C ARG A 108 10.58 10.87 10.12
N THR A 109 11.58 10.00 10.24
CA THR A 109 12.65 10.12 11.24
C THR A 109 13.84 10.96 10.80
N SER A 110 13.94 11.26 9.52
CA SER A 110 15.09 11.91 8.89
C SER A 110 14.60 12.99 7.93
N ASP A 111 15.36 14.07 7.76
CA ASP A 111 15.01 15.12 6.79
C ASP A 111 15.18 14.64 5.36
N ASP A 112 16.26 13.91 5.08
CA ASP A 112 16.46 13.20 3.83
C ASP A 112 15.67 11.89 3.84
N ILE A 113 15.05 11.56 2.70
CA ILE A 113 14.24 10.36 2.55
C ILE A 113 15.11 9.30 1.88
N ASP A 114 15.52 8.32 2.66
CA ASP A 114 16.41 7.25 2.24
C ASP A 114 15.90 5.88 2.71
N GLU A 115 16.72 4.85 2.49
CA GLU A 115 16.42 3.50 2.93
C GLU A 115 16.35 3.33 4.45
N ASN A 116 17.01 4.19 5.22
CA ASN A 116 17.06 4.14 6.68
C ASN A 116 15.89 4.86 7.34
N THR A 117 15.23 5.74 6.60
CA THR A 117 14.09 6.52 7.07
C THR A 117 12.91 5.63 7.46
N LEU A 118 12.29 5.98 8.60
CA LEU A 118 11.13 5.29 9.18
C LEU A 118 9.96 6.28 9.34
N TYR A 119 8.73 5.77 9.33
CA TYR A 119 7.55 6.56 9.67
C TYR A 119 7.06 6.22 11.09
N ARG A 120 7.30 7.12 12.06
CA ARG A 120 6.91 6.94 13.46
C ARG A 120 5.52 7.53 13.72
N THR A 121 4.50 6.76 13.42
CA THR A 121 3.11 7.17 13.64
C THR A 121 2.24 6.07 14.25
N THR A 122 1.10 6.47 14.81
CA THR A 122 0.14 5.59 15.47
C THR A 122 -1.27 5.92 14.99
N TRP A 123 -2.22 5.00 15.21
CA TRP A 123 -3.62 5.23 14.85
C TRP A 123 -4.18 6.54 15.43
N ALA A 124 -3.86 6.85 16.69
CA ALA A 124 -4.32 8.07 17.35
C ALA A 124 -3.89 9.34 16.61
N ARG A 125 -2.67 9.35 16.06
CA ARG A 125 -2.13 10.48 15.29
C ARG A 125 -2.83 10.58 13.94
N VAL A 126 -2.95 9.47 13.21
CA VAL A 126 -3.40 9.51 11.82
C VAL A 126 -4.92 9.45 11.61
N LYS A 127 -5.70 8.97 12.59
CA LYS A 127 -7.17 8.86 12.47
C LYS A 127 -7.87 10.20 12.28
N ARG A 128 -7.21 11.32 12.62
CA ARG A 128 -7.76 12.67 12.43
C ARG A 128 -7.99 12.99 10.95
N PHE A 129 -7.14 12.46 10.07
CA PHE A 129 -7.27 12.65 8.63
C PHE A 129 -8.40 11.77 8.09
N LYS A 130 -9.45 12.41 7.54
CA LYS A 130 -10.60 11.71 6.95
C LYS A 130 -10.19 10.73 5.84
N LEU A 131 -9.10 11.05 5.13
CA LEU A 131 -8.49 10.23 4.10
C LEU A 131 -8.00 8.86 4.60
N ILE A 132 -7.47 8.79 5.82
CA ILE A 132 -6.85 7.59 6.38
C ILE A 132 -7.85 6.61 6.97
N ARG A 133 -8.98 7.11 7.50
CA ARG A 133 -10.01 6.29 8.14
C ARG A 133 -10.46 5.08 7.31
N PRO A 134 -10.75 5.17 6.01
CA PRO A 134 -11.13 4.02 5.19
C PRO A 134 -10.04 2.94 5.05
N LEU A 135 -8.78 3.28 5.26
CA LEU A 135 -7.67 2.41 4.91
C LEU A 135 -7.37 1.36 6.00
N ILE A 136 -7.92 1.52 7.21
CA ILE A 136 -7.66 0.59 8.32
C ILE A 136 -8.28 -0.79 8.06
N LYS A 137 -7.45 -1.83 8.17
CA LYS A 137 -7.83 -3.25 8.03
C LYS A 137 -7.12 -4.10 9.09
N LYS A 138 -7.72 -5.24 9.43
CA LYS A 138 -7.11 -6.29 10.26
C LYS A 138 -6.57 -7.40 9.37
N TYR A 139 -5.33 -7.81 9.63
CA TYR A 139 -4.65 -8.90 8.93
C TYR A 139 -4.28 -9.98 9.93
N LEU A 140 -4.55 -11.24 9.59
CA LEU A 140 -4.13 -12.41 10.38
C LEU A 140 -2.84 -12.98 9.80
N PHE A 141 -1.86 -13.28 10.64
CA PHE A 141 -0.60 -13.87 10.17
C PHE A 141 -0.81 -15.23 9.49
N SER A 142 -1.77 -16.03 9.95
CA SER A 142 -2.14 -17.31 9.33
C SER A 142 -2.70 -17.18 7.90
N GLN A 143 -3.10 -15.97 7.49
CA GLN A 143 -3.62 -15.67 6.16
C GLN A 143 -2.61 -14.98 5.26
N VAL A 144 -1.40 -14.68 5.76
CA VAL A 144 -0.28 -14.23 4.94
C VAL A 144 0.30 -15.44 4.19
N LYS A 145 0.38 -15.35 2.87
CA LYS A 145 0.76 -16.46 1.96
C LYS A 145 2.14 -16.26 1.32
N SER A 146 2.91 -15.29 1.79
CA SER A 146 4.28 -15.04 1.35
C SER A 146 5.13 -14.42 2.46
N GLN A 147 6.43 -14.30 2.23
CA GLN A 147 7.24 -13.34 2.98
C GLN A 147 6.73 -11.90 2.76
N PHE A 148 7.06 -11.00 3.68
CA PHE A 148 6.77 -9.58 3.56
C PHE A 148 7.83 -8.90 2.70
N LEU A 149 7.41 -8.28 1.61
CA LEU A 149 8.22 -7.31 0.89
C LEU A 149 8.30 -6.03 1.74
N LYS A 150 9.50 -5.73 2.24
CA LYS A 150 9.80 -4.48 2.93
C LYS A 150 9.90 -3.36 1.89
N ILE A 151 9.14 -2.29 2.10
CA ILE A 151 9.21 -1.07 1.31
C ILE A 151 9.92 -0.01 2.15
N ASN A 152 11.09 0.42 1.68
CA ASN A 152 11.84 1.52 2.28
C ASN A 152 11.11 2.86 2.04
N ALA A 153 11.46 3.92 2.78
CA ALA A 153 10.72 5.18 2.74
C ALA A 153 10.81 5.87 1.36
N ASP A 154 12.00 5.84 0.77
CA ASP A 154 12.28 6.30 -0.58
C ASP A 154 11.53 5.49 -1.65
N GLU A 155 11.20 4.24 -1.39
CA GLU A 155 10.42 3.40 -2.31
C GLU A 155 8.91 3.64 -2.24
N VAL A 156 8.41 4.33 -1.20
CA VAL A 156 6.97 4.52 -0.97
C VAL A 156 6.26 5.21 -2.12
N PRO A 157 6.76 6.32 -2.71
CA PRO A 157 6.11 6.94 -3.87
C PRO A 157 5.91 5.95 -5.02
N VAL A 158 6.92 5.13 -5.30
CA VAL A 158 6.84 4.10 -6.34
C VAL A 158 5.81 3.04 -5.97
N ALA A 159 5.88 2.49 -4.76
CA ALA A 159 4.94 1.47 -4.29
C ALA A 159 3.48 1.97 -4.31
N LEU A 160 3.28 3.25 -3.99
CA LEU A 160 1.98 3.92 -4.07
C LEU A 160 1.51 4.11 -5.50
N LEU A 161 2.35 4.11 -6.53
CA LEU A 161 1.90 4.41 -7.90
C LEU A 161 1.84 3.18 -8.80
N LEU A 162 2.55 2.11 -8.43
CA LEU A 162 2.56 0.87 -9.18
C LEU A 162 1.15 0.23 -9.26
N PRO A 163 0.69 -0.17 -10.47
CA PRO A 163 -0.62 -0.79 -10.65
C PRO A 163 -0.60 -2.30 -10.32
N ILE A 164 -0.17 -2.65 -9.11
CA ILE A 164 0.09 -4.04 -8.68
C ILE A 164 -0.91 -4.58 -7.67
N GLU A 165 -1.88 -3.76 -7.24
CA GLU A 165 -2.96 -4.19 -6.36
C GLU A 165 -3.76 -5.35 -6.97
N ARG A 166 -4.23 -6.29 -6.13
CA ARG A 166 -4.94 -7.50 -6.57
C ARG A 166 -6.31 -7.58 -5.93
N PHE A 167 -7.14 -6.60 -6.22
CA PHE A 167 -8.52 -6.59 -5.74
C PHE A 167 -9.31 -7.77 -6.33
N LYS A 168 -10.09 -8.41 -5.46
CA LYS A 168 -11.13 -9.38 -5.80
C LYS A 168 -12.46 -8.95 -5.21
N LYS A 169 -13.53 -9.40 -5.84
CA LYS A 169 -14.91 -9.26 -5.37
C LYS A 169 -15.53 -10.63 -5.22
N THR A 170 -16.30 -10.84 -4.16
CA THR A 170 -16.99 -12.11 -3.94
C THR A 170 -17.78 -12.50 -5.19
N GLY A 171 -17.52 -13.71 -5.71
CA GLY A 171 -18.20 -14.26 -6.87
C GLY A 171 -17.87 -13.62 -8.24
N LYS A 172 -16.85 -12.74 -8.33
CA LYS A 172 -16.45 -12.12 -9.60
C LYS A 172 -14.94 -11.94 -9.72
N ASP A 173 -14.40 -12.39 -10.85
CA ASP A 173 -13.06 -12.01 -11.28
C ASP A 173 -13.11 -10.72 -12.11
N PHE A 174 -12.04 -9.94 -12.02
CA PHE A 174 -11.91 -8.68 -12.74
C PHE A 174 -10.97 -8.81 -13.93
N SER A 175 -11.32 -8.13 -15.03
CA SER A 175 -10.37 -7.85 -16.11
C SER A 175 -9.21 -7.01 -15.57
N ARG A 176 -7.98 -7.41 -15.89
CA ARG A 176 -6.73 -6.79 -15.40
C ARG A 176 -6.30 -5.56 -16.21
N THR A 177 -7.20 -4.95 -16.98
CA THR A 177 -6.88 -3.74 -17.74
C THR A 177 -6.70 -2.54 -16.80
N ALA A 178 -5.77 -1.63 -17.13
CA ALA A 178 -5.49 -0.45 -16.30
C ALA A 178 -6.73 0.43 -16.07
N ARG A 179 -7.58 0.60 -17.10
CA ARG A 179 -8.85 1.34 -16.99
C ARG A 179 -9.80 0.68 -15.98
N ARG A 180 -9.98 -0.64 -16.08
CA ARG A 180 -10.86 -1.38 -15.17
C ARG A 180 -10.30 -1.36 -13.75
N GLN A 181 -8.99 -1.47 -13.60
CA GLN A 181 -8.31 -1.41 -12.31
C GLN A 181 -8.58 -0.08 -11.59
N ARG A 182 -8.42 1.06 -12.28
CA ARG A 182 -8.75 2.40 -11.72
C ARG A 182 -10.22 2.50 -11.29
N GLN A 183 -11.13 1.95 -12.08
CA GLN A 183 -12.55 1.93 -11.73
C GLN A 183 -12.82 1.10 -10.47
N ILE A 184 -12.20 -0.09 -10.37
CA ILE A 184 -12.33 -0.96 -9.19
C ILE A 184 -11.81 -0.26 -7.94
N VAL A 185 -10.64 0.38 -7.98
CA VAL A 185 -10.10 1.11 -6.82
C VAL A 185 -11.07 2.20 -6.36
N ARG A 186 -11.71 2.93 -7.28
CA ARG A 186 -12.74 3.93 -6.95
C ARG A 186 -13.97 3.30 -6.31
N GLU A 187 -14.49 2.20 -6.87
CA GLU A 187 -15.61 1.43 -6.31
C GLU A 187 -15.29 0.94 -4.88
N VAL A 188 -14.10 0.36 -4.69
CA VAL A 188 -13.58 -0.10 -3.39
C VAL A 188 -13.54 1.04 -2.38
N HIS A 189 -13.01 2.20 -2.78
CA HIS A 189 -12.91 3.36 -1.91
C HIS A 189 -14.28 3.86 -1.45
N ILE A 190 -15.23 4.02 -2.39
CA ILE A 190 -16.61 4.42 -2.09
C ILE A 190 -17.28 3.42 -1.15
N ASN A 191 -17.16 2.12 -1.45
CA ASN A 191 -17.70 1.05 -0.61
C ASN A 191 -17.17 1.11 0.82
N THR A 192 -15.86 1.30 0.94
CA THR A 192 -15.17 1.34 2.23
C THR A 192 -15.62 2.54 3.06
N ARG A 193 -15.77 3.71 2.44
CA ARG A 193 -16.31 4.90 3.14
C ARG A 193 -17.76 4.71 3.57
N LYS A 194 -18.60 4.07 2.73
CA LYS A 194 -20.00 3.77 3.07
C LYS A 194 -20.10 2.85 4.29
N LYS A 195 -19.30 1.77 4.35
CA LYS A 195 -19.28 0.84 5.48
C LYS A 195 -18.91 1.50 6.80
N ILE A 196 -17.87 2.35 6.79
CA ILE A 196 -17.48 3.11 7.99
C ILE A 196 -18.58 4.06 8.47
N ARG A 197 -19.26 4.76 7.55
CA ARG A 197 -20.40 5.62 7.91
C ARG A 197 -21.54 4.83 8.56
N GLN A 198 -21.67 3.55 8.23
CA GLN A 198 -22.69 2.65 8.78
C GLN A 198 -22.23 1.90 10.05
N GLY A 199 -21.05 2.22 10.59
CA GLY A 199 -20.49 1.53 11.77
C GLY A 199 -20.06 0.08 11.51
N LYS A 200 -19.97 -0.34 10.24
CA LYS A 200 -19.53 -1.68 9.84
C LYS A 200 -18.06 -1.60 9.44
N SER A 201 -17.15 -2.17 10.22
CA SER A 201 -15.72 -2.26 9.85
C SER A 201 -15.24 -3.70 9.79
#